data_AF-A0A1J0TP48-F1
#
_entry.id   AF-A0A1J0TP48-F1
#
_cell.length_a   1.000
_cell.length_b   1.000
_cell.length_c   1.000
_cell.angle_alpha   90.00
_cell.angle_beta   90.00
_cell.angle_gamma   90.00
#
_symmetry.space_group_name_H-M   'P 1'
#
loop_
_entity.id
_entity.type
_entity.pdbx_description
1 polymer ?
#
loop_
_entity_poly.entity_id
_entity_poly.type
_entity_poly.pdbx_seq_one_letter_code
_entity_poly.pdbx_strand_id
1 'polypeptide(L)'
;MRIPGPEFGSRWDIEFTFEPADHIRDVLVCAFARLSRDTLRFEAMNTFDPGVWRIDIRLEVVPVPGLVCSLVVGGTPHSGFGISSAVEDVATTVEIASYFQDVDEWLQWPTLPDGRHLTPRSVDGRAVWGRYTGEVVAPIGELTDYLDRLHH
;
A
#
# COMPACT_ATOMS: atom_id res chain seq x y z
N MET A 1 0.91 -14.57 12.33
CA MET A 1 -0.51 -14.62 11.89
C MET A 1 -0.58 -14.28 10.40
N ARG A 2 -1.18 -15.11 9.56
CA ARG A 2 -1.37 -14.83 8.12
C ARG A 2 -2.84 -14.58 7.82
N ILE A 3 -3.12 -13.52 7.06
CA ILE A 3 -4.45 -13.12 6.60
C ILE A 3 -4.44 -13.24 5.06
N PRO A 4 -5.23 -14.16 4.47
CA PRO A 4 -5.32 -14.30 3.02
C PRO A 4 -5.86 -13.03 2.35
N GLY A 5 -5.18 -12.55 1.32
CA GLY A 5 -5.53 -11.36 0.54
C GLY A 5 -7.01 -11.32 0.09
N PRO A 6 -7.56 -12.42 -0.45
CA PRO A 6 -8.95 -12.48 -0.89
C PRO A 6 -9.98 -12.18 0.21
N GLU A 7 -9.66 -12.39 1.49
CA GLU A 7 -10.59 -12.14 2.60
C GLU A 7 -10.85 -10.64 2.84
N PHE A 8 -9.96 -9.77 2.36
CA PHE A 8 -10.06 -8.32 2.54
C PHE A 8 -9.91 -7.54 1.22
N GLY A 9 -10.04 -8.22 0.09
CA GLY A 9 -10.00 -7.60 -1.24
C GLY A 9 -8.61 -7.14 -1.67
N SER A 10 -7.57 -7.89 -1.30
CA SER A 10 -6.18 -7.67 -1.68
C SER A 10 -5.66 -8.79 -2.57
N ARG A 11 -4.78 -8.41 -3.50
CA ARG A 11 -3.96 -9.27 -4.37
C ARG A 11 -2.97 -10.10 -3.55
N TRP A 12 -2.39 -9.47 -2.52
CA TRP A 12 -1.36 -10.08 -1.67
C TRP A 12 -1.91 -10.41 -0.29
N ASP A 13 -1.45 -11.53 0.26
CA ASP A 13 -1.64 -11.87 1.65
C ASP A 13 -0.85 -10.92 2.55
N ILE A 14 -1.26 -10.82 3.82
CA ILE A 14 -0.48 -10.14 4.86
C ILE A 14 -0.08 -11.17 5.91
N GLU A 15 1.20 -11.18 6.28
CA GLU A 15 1.75 -12.04 7.31
C GLU A 15 2.44 -11.22 8.40
N PHE A 16 1.86 -11.23 9.60
CA PHE A 16 2.51 -10.69 10.79
C PHE A 16 3.39 -11.75 11.43
N THR A 17 4.66 -11.45 11.68
CA THR A 17 5.59 -12.36 12.38
C THR A 17 5.49 -12.27 13.91
N PHE A 18 4.63 -11.37 14.38
CA PHE A 18 4.27 -11.17 15.79
C PHE A 18 2.74 -11.16 15.94
N GLU A 19 2.26 -11.07 17.17
CA GLU A 19 0.84 -10.87 17.46
C GLU A 19 0.54 -9.35 17.53
N PRO A 20 -0.09 -8.75 16.51
CA PRO A 20 -0.38 -7.32 16.52
C PRO A 20 -1.54 -6.97 17.44
N ALA A 21 -1.54 -5.75 17.99
CA ALA A 21 -2.76 -5.19 18.57
C ALA A 21 -3.83 -5.03 17.48
N ASP A 22 -5.11 -5.20 17.84
CA ASP A 22 -6.24 -5.14 16.88
C ASP A 22 -6.21 -3.86 16.03
N HIS A 23 -5.98 -2.70 16.65
CA HIS A 23 -5.86 -1.42 15.94
C HIS A 23 -4.77 -1.43 14.86
N ILE A 24 -3.59 -1.98 15.19
CA ILE A 24 -2.48 -2.07 14.23
C ILE A 24 -2.84 -2.98 13.07
N ARG A 25 -3.40 -4.16 13.39
CA ARG A 25 -3.87 -5.11 12.38
C ARG A 25 -4.87 -4.46 11.45
N ASP A 26 -5.91 -3.86 12.00
CA ASP A 26 -7.05 -3.35 11.23
C ASP A 26 -6.64 -2.20 10.32
N VAL A 27 -5.81 -1.26 10.80
CA VAL A 27 -5.26 -0.16 9.98
C VAL A 27 -4.41 -0.69 8.84
N LEU A 28 -3.48 -1.61 9.11
CA LEU A 28 -2.58 -2.12 8.07
C LEU A 28 -3.32 -2.97 7.04
N VAL A 29 -4.22 -3.85 7.47
CA VAL A 29 -5.08 -4.62 6.57
C VAL A 29 -5.88 -3.68 5.68
N CYS A 30 -6.50 -2.63 6.23
CA CYS A 30 -7.25 -1.65 5.44
C CYS A 30 -6.36 -0.88 4.45
N ALA A 31 -5.18 -0.41 4.88
CA ALA A 31 -4.27 0.35 4.04
C ALA A 31 -3.76 -0.49 2.85
N PHE A 32 -3.28 -1.71 3.12
CA PHE A 32 -2.84 -2.63 2.07
C PHE A 32 -4.00 -3.07 1.15
N ALA A 33 -5.22 -3.26 1.68
CA ALA A 33 -6.39 -3.54 0.86
C ALA A 33 -6.65 -2.43 -0.16
N ARG A 34 -6.66 -1.16 0.29
CA ARG A 34 -6.89 0.00 -0.57
C ARG A 34 -5.83 0.08 -1.66
N LEU A 35 -4.56 0.01 -1.28
CA LEU A 35 -3.46 0.02 -2.25
C LEU A 35 -3.55 -1.14 -3.23
N SER A 36 -3.85 -2.33 -2.74
CA SER A 36 -3.96 -3.49 -3.61
C SER A 36 -5.12 -3.38 -4.59
N ARG A 37 -6.27 -2.79 -4.22
CA ARG A 37 -7.38 -2.60 -5.17
C ARG A 37 -6.97 -1.73 -6.35
N ASP A 38 -6.15 -0.71 -6.09
CA ASP A 38 -5.65 0.15 -7.14
C ASP A 38 -4.66 -0.59 -8.06
N THR A 39 -3.97 -1.64 -7.58
CA THR A 39 -3.01 -2.42 -8.37
C THR A 39 -3.66 -3.52 -9.22
N LEU A 40 -4.92 -3.89 -8.98
CA LEU A 40 -5.54 -5.08 -9.59
C LEU A 40 -5.60 -5.03 -11.12
N ARG A 41 -5.86 -3.86 -11.72
CA ARG A 41 -5.96 -3.71 -13.19
C ARG A 41 -4.61 -3.54 -13.90
N PHE A 42 -3.50 -3.43 -13.15
CA PHE A 42 -2.19 -3.13 -13.72
C PHE A 42 -1.40 -4.42 -13.89
N GLU A 43 -1.28 -4.89 -15.14
CA GLU A 43 -0.62 -6.17 -15.46
C GLU A 43 0.84 -6.21 -15.04
N ALA A 44 1.54 -5.08 -15.04
CA ALA A 44 2.92 -5.00 -14.55
C ALA A 44 3.04 -5.46 -13.08
N MET A 45 1.98 -5.34 -12.28
CA MET A 45 1.95 -5.79 -10.89
C MET A 45 1.92 -7.31 -10.75
N ASN A 46 1.61 -8.05 -11.83
CA ASN A 46 1.58 -9.52 -11.83
C ASN A 46 2.98 -10.12 -11.58
N THR A 47 4.06 -9.36 -11.80
CA THR A 47 5.42 -9.83 -11.50
C THR A 47 5.64 -10.06 -10.00
N PHE A 48 4.81 -9.46 -9.14
CA PHE A 48 4.86 -9.64 -7.69
C PHE A 48 3.92 -10.73 -7.20
N ASP A 49 3.31 -11.51 -8.10
CA ASP A 49 2.36 -12.56 -7.75
C ASP A 49 2.91 -13.99 -7.93
N PRO A 50 2.63 -14.90 -6.99
CA PRO A 50 2.03 -14.65 -5.68
C PRO A 50 3.02 -13.95 -4.75
N GLY A 51 2.56 -12.88 -4.11
CA GLY A 51 3.32 -12.08 -3.15
C GLY A 51 2.67 -12.07 -1.77
N VAL A 52 3.48 -11.80 -0.74
CA VAL A 52 3.03 -11.66 0.65
C VAL A 52 3.68 -10.43 1.26
N TRP A 53 2.87 -9.56 1.87
CA TRP A 53 3.36 -8.51 2.74
C TRP A 53 3.70 -9.08 4.12
N ARG A 54 4.99 -9.29 4.38
CA ARG A 54 5.48 -9.67 5.71
C ARG A 54 5.68 -8.43 6.57
N ILE A 55 5.08 -8.42 7.75
CA ILE A 55 5.14 -7.33 8.72
C ILE A 55 5.91 -7.82 9.95
N ASP A 56 7.07 -7.21 10.17
CA ASP A 56 7.94 -7.47 11.31
C ASP A 56 7.93 -6.29 12.29
N ILE A 57 8.15 -6.57 13.57
CA ILE A 57 8.37 -5.54 14.60
C ILE A 57 9.86 -5.26 14.75
N ARG A 58 10.24 -3.99 14.73
CA ARG A 58 11.61 -3.53 15.02
C ARG A 58 11.67 -2.87 16.39
N LEU A 59 12.05 -3.66 17.38
CA LEU A 59 12.11 -3.25 18.79
C LEU A 59 13.24 -2.27 19.11
N GLU A 60 14.23 -2.15 18.23
CA GLU A 60 15.43 -1.33 18.45
C GLU A 60 15.23 0.17 18.17
N VAL A 61 14.06 0.59 17.67
CA VAL A 61 13.77 2.01 17.39
C VAL A 61 13.16 2.65 18.63
N VAL A 62 13.91 3.57 19.25
CA VAL A 62 13.49 4.38 20.41
C VAL A 62 13.13 5.78 19.89
N PRO A 63 12.02 6.42 20.34
CA PRO A 63 11.13 6.07 21.46
C PRO A 63 9.87 5.27 21.08
N VAL A 64 9.60 5.02 19.80
CA VAL A 64 8.41 4.31 19.32
C VAL A 64 8.87 3.10 18.51
N PRO A 65 8.42 1.86 18.85
CA PRO A 65 8.74 0.68 18.05
C PRO A 65 8.42 0.91 16.56
N GLY A 66 9.27 0.44 15.67
CA GLY A 66 9.01 0.50 14.23
C GLY A 66 8.31 -0.76 13.74
N LEU A 67 7.61 -0.67 12.61
CA LEU A 67 7.20 -1.82 11.82
C LEU A 67 8.03 -1.85 10.54
N VAL A 68 8.36 -3.04 10.06
CA VAL A 68 8.99 -3.24 8.76
C VAL A 68 8.04 -4.02 7.89
N CYS A 69 7.62 -3.42 6.78
CA CYS A 69 6.77 -4.05 5.78
C CYS A 69 7.66 -4.52 4.63
N SER A 70 7.72 -5.82 4.37
CA SER A 70 8.52 -6.41 3.30
C SER A 70 7.64 -7.19 2.34
N LEU A 71 7.72 -6.90 1.05
CA LEU A 71 7.08 -7.70 0.02
C LEU A 71 7.96 -8.93 -0.25
N VAL A 72 7.40 -10.11 -0.04
CA VAL A 72 8.06 -11.40 -0.29
C VAL A 72 7.42 -12.01 -1.54
N VAL A 73 8.23 -12.29 -2.57
CA VAL A 73 7.78 -12.87 -3.84
C VAL A 73 8.51 -14.19 -4.07
N GLY A 74 7.78 -15.28 -4.31
CA GLY A 74 8.38 -16.61 -4.49
C GLY A 74 9.21 -17.10 -3.28
N GLY A 75 8.89 -16.61 -2.07
CA GLY A 75 9.62 -16.93 -0.84
C GLY A 75 10.88 -16.09 -0.59
N THR A 76 11.22 -15.16 -1.48
CA THR A 76 12.39 -14.28 -1.32
C THR A 76 11.93 -12.86 -0.99
N PRO A 77 12.50 -12.19 0.03
CA PRO A 77 12.27 -10.76 0.25
C PRO A 77 12.69 -9.96 -0.98
N HIS A 78 11.77 -9.18 -1.54
CA HIS A 78 12.01 -8.37 -2.73
C HIS A 78 12.41 -6.94 -2.37
N SER A 79 11.50 -6.23 -1.69
CA SER A 79 11.72 -4.86 -1.22
C SER A 79 10.92 -4.63 0.06
N GLY A 80 11.25 -3.60 0.81
CA GLY A 80 10.55 -3.28 2.05
C GLY A 80 10.91 -1.91 2.59
N PHE A 81 10.11 -1.46 3.54
CA PHE A 81 10.20 -0.14 4.13
C PHE A 81 9.78 -0.17 5.60
N GLY A 82 10.29 0.79 6.37
CA GLY A 82 9.91 0.99 7.76
C GLY A 82 8.76 1.99 7.87
N ILE A 83 7.83 1.75 8.77
CA ILE A 83 6.78 2.70 9.17
C ILE A 83 6.71 2.78 10.71
N SER A 84 6.07 3.81 11.23
CA SER A 84 5.78 3.92 12.66
C SER A 84 4.80 2.85 13.14
N SER A 85 4.96 2.33 14.37
CA SER A 85 3.91 1.51 15.02
C SER A 85 2.73 2.34 15.55
N ALA A 86 2.88 3.66 15.67
CA ALA A 86 1.78 4.57 15.95
C ALA A 86 0.97 4.81 14.67
N VAL A 87 0.27 3.77 14.23
CA VAL A 87 -0.47 3.79 12.96
C VAL A 87 -1.77 4.59 13.08
N GLU A 88 -2.07 5.35 12.04
CA GLU A 88 -3.30 6.11 11.87
C GLU A 88 -3.81 5.89 10.45
N ASP A 89 -5.10 5.60 10.27
CA ASP A 89 -5.66 5.10 9.00
C ASP A 89 -5.19 5.90 7.77
N VAL A 90 -5.39 7.21 7.78
CA VAL A 90 -5.05 8.09 6.64
C VAL A 90 -3.54 8.24 6.48
N ALA A 91 -2.83 8.56 7.57
CA ALA A 91 -1.39 8.82 7.51
C ALA A 91 -0.61 7.56 7.10
N THR A 92 -0.94 6.41 7.68
CA THR A 92 -0.36 5.12 7.35
C THR A 92 -0.69 4.70 5.92
N THR A 93 -1.91 4.93 5.43
CA THR A 93 -2.23 4.67 4.01
C THR A 93 -1.34 5.51 3.07
N VAL A 94 -1.17 6.80 3.35
CA VAL A 94 -0.31 7.69 2.52
C VAL A 94 1.16 7.30 2.60
N GLU A 95 1.65 6.95 3.79
CA GLU A 95 3.04 6.51 4.00
C GLU A 95 3.34 5.22 3.23
N ILE A 96 2.51 4.18 3.40
CA ILE A 96 2.66 2.92 2.68
C ILE A 96 2.53 3.14 1.17
N ALA A 97 1.58 3.97 0.72
CA ALA A 97 1.41 4.31 -0.68
C ALA A 97 2.69 4.89 -1.27
N SER A 98 3.32 5.83 -0.55
CA SER A 98 4.54 6.51 -0.99
C SER A 98 5.68 5.52 -1.16
N TYR A 99 5.94 4.70 -0.13
CA TYR A 99 6.99 3.69 -0.20
C TYR A 99 6.69 2.59 -1.23
N PHE A 100 5.42 2.28 -1.46
CA PHE A 100 5.03 1.29 -2.45
C PHE A 100 5.35 1.73 -3.88
N GLN A 101 5.28 3.04 -4.19
CA GLN A 101 5.72 3.55 -5.49
C GLN A 101 7.23 3.37 -5.71
N ASP A 102 8.01 3.28 -4.62
CA ASP A 102 9.46 3.10 -4.65
C ASP A 102 9.89 1.63 -4.53
N VAL A 103 8.95 0.68 -4.47
CA VAL A 103 9.25 -0.76 -4.32
C VAL A 103 10.07 -1.30 -5.49
N ASP A 104 9.76 -0.84 -6.70
CA ASP A 104 10.47 -1.19 -7.91
C ASP A 104 10.60 0.07 -8.78
N GLU A 105 11.85 0.55 -8.95
CA GLU A 105 12.15 1.77 -9.70
C GLU A 105 11.75 1.71 -11.19
N TRP A 106 11.58 0.50 -11.73
CA TRP A 106 11.16 0.26 -13.10
C TRP A 106 9.63 0.22 -13.24
N LEU A 107 8.92 0.10 -12.12
CA LEU A 107 7.47 0.05 -12.06
C LEU A 107 6.91 1.46 -11.79
N GLN A 108 6.71 2.24 -12.85
CA GLN A 108 6.13 3.58 -12.77
C GLN A 108 4.62 3.53 -12.45
N TRP A 109 4.30 3.38 -11.17
CA TRP A 109 2.96 3.18 -10.61
C TRP A 109 2.64 4.18 -9.48
N PRO A 110 1.37 4.60 -9.27
CA PRO A 110 0.32 4.77 -10.27
C PRO A 110 0.56 5.95 -11.22
N THR A 111 0.34 5.72 -12.51
CA THR A 111 0.34 6.73 -13.55
C THR A 111 -1.05 6.87 -14.18
N LEU A 112 -1.38 8.10 -14.59
CA LEU A 112 -2.56 8.36 -15.42
C LEU A 112 -2.33 7.85 -16.86
N PRO A 113 -3.37 7.74 -17.69
CA PRO A 113 -3.22 7.39 -19.12
C PRO A 113 -2.30 8.34 -19.90
N ASP A 114 -2.13 9.58 -19.42
CA ASP A 114 -1.18 10.56 -19.97
C ASP A 114 0.28 10.33 -19.54
N GLY A 115 0.56 9.26 -18.80
CA GLY A 115 1.87 8.86 -18.30
C GLY A 115 2.34 9.63 -17.06
N ARG A 116 1.54 10.54 -16.51
CA ARG A 116 1.95 11.33 -15.33
C ARG A 116 1.74 10.54 -14.04
N HIS A 117 2.76 10.56 -13.18
CA HIS A 117 2.70 9.97 -11.85
C HIS A 117 1.69 10.69 -10.95
N LEU A 118 0.99 9.90 -10.15
CA LEU A 118 0.20 10.38 -9.03
C LEU A 118 1.03 10.33 -7.76
N THR A 119 0.76 11.26 -6.85
CA THR A 119 1.42 11.34 -5.54
C THR A 119 0.36 11.15 -4.46
N PRO A 120 0.57 10.22 -3.51
CA PRO A 120 -0.33 10.01 -2.40
C PRO A 120 -0.24 11.19 -1.43
N ARG A 121 -1.37 11.57 -0.83
CA ARG A 121 -1.44 12.67 0.12
C ARG A 121 -2.69 12.58 0.98
N SER A 122 -2.69 13.34 2.08
CA SER A 122 -3.88 13.54 2.91
C SER A 122 -4.61 14.81 2.49
N VAL A 123 -5.90 14.69 2.15
CA VAL A 123 -6.79 15.83 1.85
C VAL A 123 -8.12 15.58 2.55
N ASP A 124 -8.59 16.56 3.31
CA ASP A 124 -9.89 16.53 4.01
C ASP A 124 -10.14 15.24 4.83
N GLY A 125 -9.09 14.75 5.51
CA GLY A 125 -9.17 13.53 6.32
C GLY A 125 -9.26 12.24 5.50
N ARG A 126 -8.81 12.25 4.24
CA ARG A 126 -8.79 11.09 3.35
C ARG A 126 -7.41 10.91 2.73
N ALA A 127 -7.01 9.65 2.55
CA ALA A 127 -5.84 9.30 1.76
C ALA A 127 -6.24 9.29 0.28
N VAL A 128 -5.58 10.11 -0.53
CA VAL A 128 -5.94 10.30 -1.95
C VAL A 128 -4.71 10.23 -2.85
N TRP A 129 -4.92 9.77 -4.07
CA TRP A 129 -4.02 10.03 -5.19
C TRP A 129 -4.29 11.42 -5.73
N GLY A 130 -3.23 12.23 -5.87
CA GLY A 130 -3.33 13.55 -6.46
C GLY A 130 -2.24 13.85 -7.47
N ARG A 131 -2.50 14.76 -8.41
CA ARG A 131 -1.50 15.28 -9.34
C ARG A 131 -0.49 16.16 -8.62
N TYR A 132 0.72 16.29 -9.16
CA TYR A 132 1.74 17.21 -8.63
C TYR A 132 1.23 18.65 -8.43
N THR A 133 0.28 19.10 -9.27
CA THR A 133 -0.36 20.43 -9.22
C THR A 133 -1.33 20.64 -8.04
N GLY A 134 -1.60 19.62 -7.22
CA GLY A 134 -2.49 19.74 -6.06
C GLY A 134 -3.88 19.13 -6.26
N GLU A 135 -4.25 18.79 -7.49
CA GLU A 135 -5.57 18.24 -7.83
C GLU A 135 -5.74 16.83 -7.27
N VAL A 136 -6.87 16.60 -6.58
CA VAL A 136 -7.29 15.26 -6.15
C VAL A 136 -7.82 14.50 -7.36
N VAL A 137 -7.30 13.29 -7.57
CA VAL A 137 -7.73 12.40 -8.65
C VAL A 137 -8.76 11.41 -8.12
N ALA A 138 -8.39 10.62 -7.12
CA ALA A 138 -9.27 9.63 -6.50
C ALA A 138 -8.82 9.31 -5.08
N PRO A 139 -9.72 8.88 -4.18
CA PRO A 139 -9.32 8.18 -2.97
C PRO A 139 -8.43 6.96 -3.27
N ILE A 140 -7.47 6.67 -2.39
CA ILE A 140 -6.66 5.45 -2.51
C ILE A 140 -7.58 4.24 -2.25
N GLY A 141 -7.62 3.31 -3.20
CA GLY A 141 -8.54 2.18 -3.27
C GLY A 141 -9.70 2.35 -4.25
N GLU A 142 -9.83 3.53 -4.89
CA GLU A 142 -10.86 3.86 -5.88
C GLU A 142 -10.25 4.32 -7.23
N LEU A 143 -8.95 4.16 -7.44
CA LEU A 143 -8.28 4.63 -8.66
C LEU A 143 -8.76 3.88 -9.90
N THR A 144 -9.02 2.57 -9.76
CA THR A 144 -9.56 1.74 -10.84
C THR A 144 -10.91 2.28 -11.33
N ASP A 145 -11.83 2.57 -10.41
CA ASP A 145 -13.16 3.10 -10.72
C ASP A 145 -13.08 4.48 -11.38
N TYR A 146 -12.16 5.34 -10.92
CA TYR A 146 -11.91 6.64 -11.53
C TYR A 146 -11.47 6.50 -12.98
N LEU A 147 -10.51 5.61 -13.25
CA LEU A 147 -9.98 5.38 -14.59
C LEU A 147 -11.02 4.79 -15.54
N ASP A 148 -11.90 3.91 -15.06
CA ASP A 148 -13.00 3.36 -15.88
C ASP A 148 -13.97 4.45 -16.31
N ARG A 149 -14.27 5.42 -15.43
CA ARG A 149 -15.12 6.58 -15.78
C ARG A 149 -14.48 7.53 -16.80
N LEU A 150 -13.15 7.55 -16.95
CA LEU A 150 -12.48 8.38 -17.96
C LEU A 150 -12.55 7.77 -19.37
N HIS A 151 -12.77 6.46 -19.48
CA HIS A 151 -12.81 5.73 -20.75
C HIS A 151 -14.24 5.54 -21.30
N HIS A 152 -15.25 6.07 -20.61
CA HIS A 152 -16.66 6.10 -21.00
C HIS A 152 -17.10 7.52 -21.36
#